data_AF-A0A3Q7IL85-F1
#
_entry.id   AF-A0A3Q7IL85-F1
#
_cell.length_a   1.000
_cell.length_b   1.000
_cell.length_c   1.000
_cell.angle_alpha   90.00
_cell.angle_beta   90.00
_cell.angle_gamma   90.00
#
_symmetry.space_group_name_H-M   'P 1'
#
loop_
_entity.id
_entity.type
_entity.pdbx_description
1 polymer ?
#
loop_
_entity_poly.entity_id
_entity_poly.type
_entity_poly.pdbx_seq_one_letter_code
_entity_poly.pdbx_strand_id
1 'polypeptide(L)'
;MDVLYPCISRKQEELMHTSRAKDEEFIFLNAYIRMYNQWKDGDLGTLQTFLRDTFLSLLFALTWFFWLLAKNPLVEKRIREEIQQQLNLKVDENLNFFSVQETRKLVYLHGALCETLRLFPSVAIEHKLPHDFDILPSAHHVSPNTRVVLSLYTMGRMESIWGEDRLEFKPERWIS
;
A
#
# COMPACT_ATOMS: atom_id res chain seq x y z
N MET A 1 11.51 -11.55 -12.91
CA MET A 1 10.85 -10.47 -13.69
C MET A 1 10.05 -11.04 -14.87
N ASP A 2 10.35 -12.24 -15.38
CA ASP A 2 9.74 -12.81 -16.61
C ASP A 2 8.28 -13.28 -16.52
N VAL A 3 7.70 -13.43 -15.32
CA VAL A 3 6.32 -13.92 -15.17
C VAL A 3 5.28 -12.79 -15.30
N LEU A 4 5.68 -11.55 -14.99
CA LEU A 4 4.75 -10.42 -14.97
C LEU A 4 4.41 -9.93 -16.39
N TYR A 5 5.40 -9.96 -17.28
CA TYR A 5 5.29 -9.41 -18.64
C TYR A 5 4.23 -10.13 -19.50
N PRO A 6 4.19 -11.48 -19.56
CA PRO A 6 3.15 -12.19 -20.31
C PRO A 6 1.74 -11.97 -19.77
N CYS A 7 1.59 -11.85 -18.44
CA CYS A 7 0.29 -11.61 -17.82
C CYS A 7 -0.27 -10.23 -18.15
N ILE A 8 0.58 -9.20 -18.20
CA ILE A 8 0.20 -7.83 -18.57
C ILE A 8 -0.17 -7.78 -20.06
N SER A 9 0.67 -8.34 -20.94
CA SER A 9 0.41 -8.33 -22.39
C SER A 9 -0.90 -9.04 -22.75
N ARG A 10 -1.18 -10.20 -22.15
CA ARG A 10 -2.43 -10.93 -22.37
C ARG A 10 -3.67 -10.12 -21.95
N LYS A 11 -3.61 -9.43 -20.80
CA LYS A 11 -4.71 -8.58 -20.33
C LYS A 11 -4.91 -7.35 -21.20
N GLN A 12 -3.84 -6.78 -21.77
CA GLN A 12 -3.93 -5.67 -22.71
C GLN A 12 -4.61 -6.10 -24.02
N GLU A 13 -4.31 -7.29 -24.55
CA GLU A 13 -4.97 -7.84 -25.74
C GLU A 13 -6.47 -8.09 -25.51
N GLU A 14 -6.85 -8.66 -24.36
CA GLU A 14 -8.26 -8.89 -23.99
C GLU A 14 -9.07 -7.58 -23.93
N LEU A 15 -8.47 -6.50 -23.42
CA LEU A 15 -9.10 -5.17 -23.31
C LEU A 15 -9.24 -4.47 -24.67
N MET A 16 -8.32 -4.72 -25.61
CA MET A 16 -8.39 -4.19 -26.98
C MET A 16 -9.49 -4.87 -27.81
N HIS A 17 -9.79 -6.14 -27.55
CA HIS A 17 -10.82 -6.91 -28.28
C HIS A 17 -12.24 -6.74 -27.74
N THR A 18 -12.41 -6.25 -26.50
CA THR A 18 -13.73 -6.07 -25.89
C THR A 18 -14.24 -4.64 -26.11
N SER A 19 -14.58 -4.31 -27.36
CA SER A 19 -15.04 -2.96 -27.77
C SER A 19 -16.50 -2.63 -27.43
N ARG A 20 -17.17 -3.43 -26.59
CA ARG A 20 -18.52 -3.15 -26.05
C ARG A 20 -18.69 -3.78 -24.67
N ALA A 21 -18.19 -3.13 -23.63
CA ALA A 21 -18.63 -3.37 -22.26
C ALA A 21 -19.02 -2.02 -21.66
N LYS A 22 -20.23 -1.98 -21.10
CA LYS A 22 -21.00 -0.84 -20.58
C LYS A 22 -20.17 0.27 -19.95
N ASP A 23 -20.56 1.51 -20.21
CA ASP A 23 -20.06 2.78 -19.64
C ASP A 23 -20.09 2.89 -18.09
N GLU A 24 -20.33 1.80 -17.35
CA GLU A 24 -20.43 1.82 -15.88
C GLU A 24 -19.22 1.24 -15.15
N GLU A 25 -18.31 0.53 -15.83
CA GLU A 25 -17.10 0.03 -15.15
C GLU A 25 -15.93 0.98 -15.43
N PHE A 26 -15.86 2.05 -14.64
CA PHE A 26 -14.69 2.92 -14.51
C PHE A 26 -13.57 2.12 -13.83
N ILE A 27 -13.07 1.07 -14.48
CA ILE A 27 -11.96 0.26 -13.99
C ILE A 27 -10.76 1.21 -13.90
N PHE A 28 -10.17 1.32 -12.71
CA PHE A 28 -9.03 2.19 -12.43
C PHE A 28 -7.94 2.11 -13.51
N LEU A 29 -7.72 0.91 -14.08
CA LEU A 29 -6.82 0.67 -15.20
C LEU A 29 -7.20 1.46 -16.48
N ASN A 30 -8.47 1.47 -16.85
CA ASN A 30 -8.96 2.21 -18.02
C ASN A 30 -8.84 3.72 -17.81
N ALA A 31 -9.12 4.19 -16.59
CA ALA A 31 -8.93 5.59 -16.22
C ALA A 31 -7.45 6.00 -16.29
N TYR A 32 -6.55 5.16 -15.77
CA TYR A 32 -5.10 5.38 -15.82
C TYR A 32 -4.58 5.40 -17.26
N ILE A 33 -5.00 4.45 -18.10
CA ILE A 33 -4.63 4.41 -19.53
C ILE A 33 -5.10 5.68 -20.25
N ARG A 34 -6.32 6.17 -19.97
CA ARG A 34 -6.84 7.42 -20.55
C ARG A 34 -6.03 8.64 -20.10
N MET A 35 -5.72 8.74 -18.80
CA MET A 35 -4.91 9.83 -18.24
C MET A 35 -3.50 9.84 -18.85
N TYR A 36 -2.88 8.65 -18.97
CA TYR A 36 -1.57 8.48 -19.60
C TYR A 36 -1.58 8.95 -21.06
N ASN A 37 -2.57 8.53 -21.85
CA ASN A 37 -2.67 8.92 -23.27
C ASN A 37 -2.89 10.44 -23.47
N GLN A 38 -3.44 11.13 -22.47
CA GLN A 38 -3.67 12.58 -22.50
C GLN A 38 -2.45 13.40 -22.02
N TRP A 39 -1.58 12.81 -21.19
CA TRP A 39 -0.44 13.51 -20.60
C TRP A 39 0.79 13.39 -21.51
N LYS A 40 1.01 14.41 -22.35
CA LYS A 40 2.07 14.41 -23.38
C LYS A 40 3.44 14.96 -22.93
N ASP A 41 3.57 15.51 -21.72
CA ASP A 41 4.71 16.39 -21.36
C ASP A 41 5.52 15.97 -20.11
N GLY A 42 5.39 14.73 -19.64
CA GLY A 42 6.22 14.25 -18.52
C GLY A 42 6.50 12.75 -18.54
N ASP A 43 7.60 12.36 -17.92
CA ASP A 43 8.00 10.96 -17.71
C ASP A 43 7.16 10.33 -16.58
N LEU A 44 5.88 10.01 -16.86
CA LEU A 44 5.00 9.34 -15.90
C LEU A 44 5.35 7.85 -15.70
N GLY A 45 6.38 7.36 -16.40
CA GLY A 45 6.59 5.95 -16.63
C GLY A 45 5.46 5.31 -17.44
N THR A 46 5.65 4.06 -17.84
CA THR A 46 4.62 3.31 -18.59
C THR A 46 3.60 2.68 -17.64
N LEU A 47 2.44 2.25 -18.15
CA LEU A 47 1.53 1.38 -17.38
C LEU A 47 2.26 0.16 -16.80
N GLN A 48 3.22 -0.40 -17.54
CA GLN A 48 4.04 -1.50 -17.05
C GLN A 48 4.91 -1.08 -15.86
N THR A 49 5.49 0.12 -15.89
CA THR A 49 6.23 0.70 -14.76
C THR A 49 5.33 0.81 -13.53
N PHE A 50 4.14 1.40 -13.66
CA PHE A 50 3.18 1.53 -12.58
C PHE A 50 2.76 0.18 -11.99
N LEU A 51 2.40 -0.78 -12.84
CA LEU A 51 1.98 -2.12 -12.41
C LEU A 51 3.13 -2.86 -11.72
N ARG A 52 4.34 -2.78 -12.28
CA ARG A 52 5.54 -3.37 -11.69
C ARG A 52 5.81 -2.78 -10.31
N ASP A 53 5.80 -1.46 -10.18
CA ASP A 53 6.14 -0.78 -8.93
C ASP A 53 5.09 -1.04 -7.85
N THR A 54 3.80 -1.02 -8.23
CA THR A 54 2.70 -1.40 -7.35
C THR A 54 2.85 -2.85 -6.87
N PHE A 55 3.12 -3.77 -7.79
CA PHE A 55 3.30 -5.19 -7.47
C PHE A 55 4.50 -5.43 -6.54
N LEU A 56 5.64 -4.82 -6.84
CA LEU A 56 6.84 -4.91 -6.00
C LEU A 56 6.58 -4.35 -4.61
N SER A 57 5.93 -3.19 -4.51
CA SER A 57 5.59 -2.56 -3.23
C SER A 57 4.68 -3.46 -2.37
N LEU A 58 3.68 -4.10 -2.98
CA LEU A 58 2.80 -5.06 -2.30
C LEU A 58 3.54 -6.32 -1.86
N LEU A 59 4.42 -6.87 -2.70
CA LEU A 59 5.23 -8.03 -2.34
C LEU A 59 6.12 -7.76 -1.14
N PHE A 60 6.80 -6.61 -1.11
CA PHE A 60 7.64 -6.23 0.04
C PHE A 60 6.80 -6.09 1.31
N ALA A 61 5.68 -5.38 1.25
CA ALA A 61 4.79 -5.20 2.39
C ALA A 61 4.29 -6.54 2.94
N LEU A 62 3.79 -7.43 2.08
CA LEU A 62 3.28 -8.74 2.47
C LEU A 62 4.38 -9.65 3.01
N THR A 63 5.58 -9.60 2.44
CA THR A 63 6.73 -10.39 2.93
C THR A 63 7.04 -10.03 4.38
N TRP A 64 7.14 -8.74 4.69
CA TRP A 64 7.37 -8.28 6.07
C TRP A 64 6.19 -8.56 6.98
N PHE A 65 4.96 -8.42 6.49
CA PHE A 65 3.75 -8.73 7.24
C PHE A 65 3.75 -10.18 7.72
N PHE A 66 3.93 -11.14 6.81
CA PHE A 66 3.95 -12.56 7.17
C PHE A 66 5.14 -12.92 8.06
N TRP A 67 6.31 -12.31 7.85
CA TRP A 67 7.45 -12.49 8.73
C TRP A 67 7.16 -12.00 10.16
N LEU A 68 6.52 -10.83 10.30
CA LEU A 68 6.11 -10.27 11.59
C LEU A 68 5.04 -11.13 12.27
N LEU A 69 4.06 -11.64 11.54
CA LEU A 69 3.07 -12.56 12.10
C LEU A 69 3.72 -13.84 12.62
N ALA A 70 4.65 -14.43 11.86
CA ALA A 70 5.38 -15.62 12.28
C ALA A 70 6.21 -15.39 13.55
N LYS A 71 6.67 -14.16 13.80
CA LYS A 71 7.37 -13.76 15.02
C LYS A 71 6.44 -13.39 16.18
N ASN A 72 5.16 -13.15 15.92
CA ASN A 72 4.19 -12.67 16.91
C ASN A 72 2.91 -13.55 16.88
N PRO A 73 2.95 -14.79 17.41
CA PRO A 73 1.82 -15.72 17.35
C PRO A 73 0.54 -15.20 18.01
N LEU A 74 0.68 -14.35 19.03
CA LEU A 74 -0.49 -13.71 19.68
C LEU A 74 -1.21 -12.76 18.74
N VAL A 75 -0.47 -12.00 17.91
CA VAL A 75 -1.06 -11.10 16.91
C VAL A 75 -1.75 -11.92 15.83
N GLU A 76 -1.11 -12.99 15.33
CA GLU A 76 -1.72 -13.89 14.36
C GLU A 76 -3.03 -14.48 14.90
N LYS A 77 -3.02 -14.97 16.15
CA LYS A 77 -4.22 -15.52 16.80
C LYS A 77 -5.35 -14.49 16.85
N ARG A 78 -5.07 -13.25 17.26
CA ARG A 78 -6.06 -12.17 17.31
C ARG A 78 -6.64 -11.83 15.93
N ILE A 79 -5.80 -11.80 14.88
CA ILE A 79 -6.28 -11.60 13.51
C ILE A 79 -7.22 -12.75 13.09
N ARG A 80 -6.86 -14.00 13.39
CA ARG A 80 -7.72 -15.16 13.07
C ARG A 80 -9.07 -15.09 13.79
N GLU A 81 -9.05 -14.74 15.08
CA GLU A 81 -10.26 -14.55 15.88
C GLU A 81 -11.13 -13.42 15.32
N GLU A 82 -10.54 -12.28 14.95
CA GLU A 82 -11.27 -11.17 14.31
C GLU A 82 -11.93 -11.60 13.00
N ILE A 83 -11.19 -12.28 12.12
CA ILE A 83 -11.71 -12.76 10.83
C ILE A 83 -12.89 -13.73 11.06
N GLN A 84 -12.76 -14.66 12.00
CA GLN A 84 -13.84 -15.61 12.31
C GLN A 84 -15.09 -14.92 12.86
N GLN A 85 -14.92 -13.96 13.77
CA GLN A 85 -16.01 -13.24 14.42
C GLN A 85 -16.72 -12.28 13.48
N GLN A 86 -15.98 -11.49 12.70
CA GLN A 86 -16.56 -10.41 11.89
C GLN A 86 -17.17 -10.92 10.57
N LEU A 87 -16.66 -12.05 10.06
CA LEU A 87 -17.08 -12.61 8.78
C LEU A 87 -17.99 -13.83 8.93
N ASN A 88 -18.33 -14.23 10.17
CA ASN A 88 -19.20 -15.37 10.48
C ASN A 88 -18.83 -16.66 9.74
N LEU A 89 -17.53 -16.88 9.51
CA LEU A 89 -17.06 -18.04 8.74
C LEU A 89 -17.46 -19.33 9.46
N LYS A 90 -18.32 -20.13 8.83
CA LYS A 90 -18.53 -21.50 9.27
C LYS A 90 -17.26 -22.30 8.99
N VAL A 91 -16.97 -23.28 9.86
CA VAL A 91 -15.75 -24.11 9.82
C VAL A 91 -15.51 -24.82 8.47
N ASP A 92 -16.52 -24.87 7.59
CA ASP A 92 -16.54 -25.58 6.32
C ASP A 92 -16.88 -24.69 5.09
N GLU A 93 -17.00 -23.37 5.26
CA GLU A 93 -17.20 -22.46 4.13
C GLU A 93 -15.84 -22.00 3.57
N ASN A 94 -15.60 -22.25 2.29
CA ASN A 94 -14.45 -21.71 1.58
C ASN A 94 -14.40 -20.18 1.72
N LEU A 95 -13.20 -19.62 1.86
CA LEU A 95 -12.95 -18.18 1.83
C LEU A 95 -13.44 -17.61 0.47
N ASN A 96 -14.69 -17.19 0.42
CA ASN A 96 -15.24 -16.44 -0.71
C ASN A 96 -14.56 -15.07 -0.79
N PHE A 97 -14.69 -14.41 -1.95
CA PHE A 97 -14.28 -13.01 -2.08
C PHE A 97 -15.07 -12.16 -1.09
N PHE A 98 -14.36 -11.53 -0.15
CA PHE A 98 -14.96 -10.62 0.82
C PHE A 98 -15.37 -9.32 0.15
N SER A 99 -16.57 -8.83 0.50
CA SER A 99 -17.01 -7.50 0.15
C SER A 99 -16.16 -6.43 0.83
N VAL A 100 -16.16 -5.22 0.27
CA VAL A 100 -15.47 -4.07 0.87
C VAL A 100 -16.03 -3.73 2.26
N GLN A 101 -17.33 -3.96 2.48
CA GLN A 101 -18.00 -3.72 3.75
C GLN A 101 -17.55 -4.72 4.82
N GLU A 102 -17.29 -5.96 4.43
CA GLU A 102 -16.76 -7.00 5.32
C GLU A 102 -15.30 -6.72 5.70
N THR A 103 -14.45 -6.35 4.75
CA THR A 103 -13.04 -6.05 5.04
C THR A 103 -12.85 -4.83 5.93
N ARG A 104 -13.76 -3.84 5.86
CA ARG A 104 -13.77 -2.68 6.77
C ARG A 104 -13.96 -3.03 8.24
N LYS A 105 -14.51 -4.20 8.56
CA LYS A 105 -14.69 -4.66 9.95
C LYS A 105 -13.41 -5.24 10.54
N LEU A 106 -12.40 -5.55 9.72
CA LEU A 106 -11.15 -6.17 10.14
C LEU A 106 -10.14 -5.12 10.60
N VAL A 107 -10.48 -4.42 11.69
CA VAL A 107 -9.73 -3.26 12.21
C VAL A 107 -8.37 -3.67 12.75
N TYR A 108 -8.29 -4.82 13.43
CA TYR A 108 -7.05 -5.35 13.98
C TYR A 108 -6.11 -5.82 12.87
N LEU A 109 -6.62 -6.51 11.84
CA LEU A 109 -5.85 -6.82 10.63
C LEU A 109 -5.31 -5.55 9.96
N HIS A 110 -6.16 -4.54 9.79
CA HIS A 110 -5.74 -3.25 9.22
C HIS A 110 -4.64 -2.61 10.07
N GLY A 111 -4.81 -2.57 11.41
CA GLY A 111 -3.79 -2.07 12.33
C GLY A 111 -2.47 -2.83 12.24
N ALA A 112 -2.51 -4.16 12.06
CA ALA A 112 -1.30 -4.96 11.89
C ALA A 112 -0.58 -4.68 10.55
N LEU A 113 -1.33 -4.38 9.48
CA LEU A 113 -0.77 -3.93 8.20
C LEU A 113 -0.15 -2.53 8.33
N CYS A 114 -0.83 -1.58 8.99
CA CYS A 114 -0.28 -0.24 9.26
C CYS A 114 1.01 -0.33 10.08
N GLU A 115 1.00 -1.14 11.14
CA GLU A 115 2.17 -1.34 12.00
C GLU A 115 3.33 -2.02 11.25
N THR A 116 3.01 -2.92 10.32
CA THR A 116 4.02 -3.52 9.43
C THR A 116 4.66 -2.45 8.56
N LEU A 117 3.88 -1.57 7.93
CA LEU A 117 4.41 -0.50 7.08
C LEU A 117 5.14 0.58 7.87
N ARG A 118 4.81 0.80 9.15
CA ARG A 118 5.58 1.67 10.04
C ARG A 118 7.00 1.15 10.27
N LEU A 119 7.13 -0.14 10.58
CA LEU A 119 8.43 -0.77 10.80
C LEU A 119 9.14 -1.09 9.47
N PHE A 120 8.44 -1.52 8.44
CA PHE A 120 9.01 -1.96 7.18
C PHE A 120 8.27 -1.32 6.01
N PRO A 121 8.45 -0.01 5.81
CA PRO A 121 7.81 0.69 4.69
C PRO A 121 8.37 0.18 3.36
N SER A 122 7.50 -0.03 2.37
CA SER A 122 7.92 -0.42 1.01
C SER A 122 8.80 0.64 0.34
N VAL A 123 8.65 1.90 0.74
CA VAL A 123 9.53 3.02 0.35
C VAL A 123 10.12 3.63 1.61
N ALA A 124 11.41 3.42 1.85
CA ALA A 124 12.07 3.83 3.09
C ALA A 124 12.43 5.33 3.14
N ILE A 125 12.65 5.94 1.97
CA ILE A 125 13.11 7.32 1.82
C ILE A 125 12.31 7.99 0.70
N GLU A 126 11.72 9.14 1.00
CA GLU A 126 10.98 9.96 0.04
C GLU A 126 11.73 11.29 -0.15
N HIS A 127 11.81 11.76 -1.40
CA HIS A 127 12.42 13.05 -1.73
C HIS A 127 11.35 14.04 -2.20
N LYS A 128 11.38 15.26 -1.67
CA LYS A 128 10.53 16.37 -2.12
C LYS A 128 11.39 17.56 -2.54
N LEU A 129 10.96 18.25 -3.59
CA LEU A 129 11.54 19.49 -4.08
C LEU A 129 10.44 20.56 -4.03
N PRO A 130 10.63 21.65 -3.27
CA PRO A 130 9.69 22.77 -3.26
C PRO A 130 9.57 23.36 -4.68
N HIS A 131 8.36 23.73 -5.08
CA HIS A 131 8.17 24.48 -6.33
C HIS A 131 8.56 25.96 -6.13
N ASP A 132 8.17 26.53 -4.99
CA ASP A 132 8.44 27.90 -4.56
C ASP A 132 9.12 27.90 -3.19
N PHE A 133 9.53 29.10 -2.74
CA PHE A 133 10.00 29.29 -1.37
C PHE A 133 8.90 29.01 -0.36
N ASP A 134 9.23 28.28 0.70
CA ASP A 134 8.29 27.94 1.77
C ASP A 134 8.99 27.83 3.14
N ILE A 135 8.21 27.80 4.21
CA ILE A 135 8.67 27.65 5.59
C ILE A 135 8.01 26.41 6.19
N LEU A 136 8.83 25.41 6.53
CA LEU A 136 8.33 24.16 7.13
C LEU A 136 7.78 24.40 8.54
N PRO A 137 6.95 23.49 9.08
CA PRO A 137 6.48 23.55 10.48
C PRO A 137 7.62 23.61 11.52
N SER A 138 8.82 23.17 11.15
CA SER A 138 10.04 23.30 11.93
C SER A 138 10.73 24.67 11.82
N ALA A 139 10.07 25.66 11.21
CA ALA A 139 10.57 27.00 10.88
C ALA A 139 11.76 27.05 9.89
N HIS A 140 12.11 25.93 9.25
CA HIS A 140 13.17 25.90 8.25
C HIS A 140 12.68 26.47 6.92
N HIS A 141 13.46 27.40 6.35
CA HIS A 141 13.21 27.94 5.01
C HIS A 141 13.69 26.96 3.94
N VAL A 142 12.85 26.69 2.96
CA VAL A 142 13.17 25.85 1.80
C VAL A 142 13.01 26.66 0.51
N SER A 143 13.85 26.36 -0.48
CA SER A 143 13.84 27.00 -1.80
C SER A 143 13.73 25.94 -2.90
N PRO A 144 13.48 26.33 -4.16
CA PRO A 144 13.39 25.36 -5.27
C PRO A 144 14.64 24.49 -5.48
N ASN A 145 15.79 24.91 -4.96
CA ASN A 145 17.05 24.15 -5.03
C ASN A 145 17.31 23.29 -3.77
N THR A 146 16.39 23.29 -2.80
CA THR A 146 16.52 22.56 -1.55
C THR A 146 15.83 21.19 -1.67
N ARG A 147 16.59 20.09 -1.60
CA ARG A 147 16.00 18.75 -1.54
C ARG A 147 15.65 18.39 -0.10
N VAL A 148 14.36 18.19 0.15
CA VAL A 148 13.86 17.67 1.44
C VAL A 148 13.84 16.14 1.37
N VAL A 149 14.45 15.49 2.35
CA VAL A 149 14.55 14.03 2.43
C VAL A 149 13.79 13.54 3.66
N LEU A 150 12.74 12.75 3.44
CA LEU A 150 11.93 12.17 4.51
C LEU A 150 12.31 10.69 4.65
N SER A 151 12.96 10.34 5.76
CA SER A 151 13.28 8.95 6.07
C SER A 151 12.13 8.30 6.82
N LEU A 152 11.18 7.73 6.09
CA LEU A 152 10.02 7.02 6.66
C LEU A 152 10.46 5.86 7.57
N TYR A 153 11.52 5.14 7.18
CA TYR A 153 12.07 4.05 7.99
C TYR A 153 12.58 4.52 9.37
N THR A 154 13.26 5.67 9.40
CA THR A 154 13.79 6.24 10.64
C THR A 154 12.65 6.83 11.48
N MET A 155 11.77 7.60 10.86
CA MET A 155 10.60 8.21 11.53
C MET A 155 9.70 7.15 12.16
N GLY A 156 9.52 6.01 11.48
CA GLY A 156 8.82 4.85 12.01
C GLY A 156 9.46 4.25 13.27
N ARG A 157 10.69 4.63 13.64
CA ARG A 157 11.44 4.13 14.82
C ARG A 157 11.92 5.24 15.75
N MET A 158 11.42 6.46 15.59
CA MET A 158 11.77 7.58 16.47
C MET A 158 11.02 7.48 17.80
N GLU A 159 11.76 7.52 18.91
CA GLU A 159 11.21 7.46 20.27
C GLU A 159 10.31 8.64 20.58
N SER A 160 10.70 9.83 20.11
CA SER A 160 9.90 11.04 20.28
C SER A 160 8.52 10.99 19.60
N ILE A 161 8.32 10.06 18.65
CA ILE A 161 7.05 9.89 17.93
C ILE A 161 6.29 8.68 18.48
N TRP A 162 6.97 7.56 18.71
CA TRP A 162 6.35 6.26 18.97
C TRP A 162 6.53 5.74 20.40
N GLY A 163 7.26 6.46 21.26
CA GLY A 163 7.55 6.07 22.63
C GLY A 163 8.68 5.04 22.77
N GLU A 164 8.89 4.57 24.00
CA GLU A 164 9.95 3.59 24.32
C GLU A 164 9.76 2.27 23.56
N ASP A 165 8.51 1.84 23.39
CA ASP A 165 8.13 0.58 22.71
C ASP A 165 8.17 0.68 21.17
N ARG A 166 8.76 1.74 20.58
CA ARG A 166 8.81 1.99 19.12
C ARG A 166 9.32 0.84 18.26
N LEU A 167 10.15 -0.05 18.79
CA LEU A 167 10.70 -1.18 18.03
C LEU A 167 9.81 -2.43 18.13
N GLU A 168 8.82 -2.42 19.02
CA GLU A 168 7.85 -3.50 19.18
C GLU A 168 6.81 -3.45 18.08
N PHE A 169 6.35 -4.63 17.65
CA PHE A 169 5.26 -4.79 16.70
C PHE A 169 3.93 -4.81 17.46
N LYS A 170 3.23 -3.67 17.49
CA LYS A 170 2.04 -3.45 18.32
C LYS A 170 0.87 -2.88 17.49
N PRO A 171 0.07 -3.74 16.85
CA PRO A 171 -1.09 -3.33 16.05
C PRO A 171 -2.07 -2.39 16.77
N GLU A 172 -2.14 -2.49 18.10
CA GLU A 172 -3.01 -1.71 18.97
C GLU A 172 -2.78 -0.19 18.87
N ARG A 173 -1.62 0.26 18.37
CA ARG A 173 -1.35 1.69 18.12
C ARG A 173 -2.33 2.33 17.14
N TRP A 174 -2.94 1.53 16.28
CA TRP A 174 -3.78 1.98 15.17
C TRP A 174 -5.28 1.80 15.45
N ILE A 175 -5.63 1.42 16.68
CA ILE A 175 -7.00 1.09 17.09
C ILE A 175 -7.44 2.13 18.10
N SER A 176 -8.61 2.73 17.88
CA SER A 176 -9.24 3.73 18.75
C SER A 176 -10.66 3.34 19.09
#